data_AF-A0A0G4PBL1-F1
#
_entry.id   AF-A0A0G4PBL1-F1
#
_cell.length_a   1.000
_cell.length_b   1.000
_cell.length_c   1.000
_cell.angle_alpha   90.00
_cell.angle_beta   90.00
_cell.angle_gamma   90.00
#
_symmetry.space_group_name_H-M   'P 1'
#
loop_
_entity.id
_entity.type
_entity.pdbx_description
1 polymer ?
#
loop_
_entity_poly.entity_id
_entity_poly.type
_entity_poly.pdbx_seq_one_letter_code
_entity_poly.pdbx_strand_id
1 'polypeptide(L)'
;MVPQNGKANLPQVAETELGSKAPLVPSPFESLPSEIRRQILSILEIDSLRSLVQASPVYYHQYQLDRRLLLCQSLEVTLGSVAVEAYAVHKSSSMEVSNQRSL
;
A
#
# COMPACT_ATOMS: atom_id res chain seq x y z
N MET A 1 -47.30 51.46 18.40
CA MET A 1 -46.10 51.32 17.56
C MET A 1 -45.18 50.28 18.18
N VAL A 2 -45.09 49.11 17.55
CA VAL A 2 -44.01 48.10 17.64
C VAL A 2 -42.89 48.61 16.68
N PRO A 3 -41.58 48.23 16.70
CA PRO A 3 -40.97 46.94 17.09
C PRO A 3 -39.70 47.02 17.98
N GLN A 4 -39.41 46.03 18.83
CA GLN A 4 -38.90 44.69 18.51
C GLN A 4 -37.59 44.74 17.70
N ASN A 5 -36.48 44.90 18.42
CA ASN A 5 -35.13 44.76 17.87
C ASN A 5 -34.70 43.29 17.91
N GLY A 6 -34.07 42.83 16.82
CA GLY A 6 -33.23 41.64 16.82
C GLY A 6 -33.73 40.43 16.02
N LYS A 7 -33.81 40.58 14.70
CA LYS A 7 -33.61 39.49 13.71
C LYS A 7 -32.28 38.77 14.02
N ALA A 8 -32.05 37.48 13.77
CA ALA A 8 -32.57 36.63 12.72
C ALA A 8 -32.57 35.15 13.13
N ASN A 9 -33.58 34.42 12.65
CA ASN A 9 -33.66 32.96 12.69
C ASN A 9 -33.43 32.41 11.27
N LEU A 10 -32.55 31.40 11.17
CA LEU A 10 -32.43 30.33 10.16
C LEU A 10 -32.03 30.68 8.70
N PRO A 11 -31.54 29.70 7.88
CA PRO A 11 -31.18 28.28 8.16
C PRO A 11 -29.82 27.84 7.56
N GLN A 12 -29.40 26.58 7.82
CA GLN A 12 -28.88 25.59 6.84
C GLN A 12 -27.68 24.76 7.33
N VAL A 13 -28.01 23.54 7.77
CA VAL A 13 -27.46 22.24 7.37
C VAL A 13 -26.00 22.21 6.88
N ALA A 14 -25.13 21.66 7.72
CA ALA A 14 -24.04 20.74 7.36
C ALA A 14 -23.77 19.92 8.62
N GLU A 15 -24.50 18.83 8.82
CA GLU A 15 -23.96 17.48 8.55
C GLU A 15 -22.66 17.24 9.33
N THR A 16 -22.86 16.53 10.45
CA THR A 16 -22.04 15.42 10.93
C THR A 16 -20.60 15.40 10.41
N GLU A 17 -19.63 15.67 11.29
CA GLU A 17 -18.41 14.86 11.35
C GLU A 17 -17.92 14.89 12.80
N LEU A 18 -18.33 13.86 13.53
CA LEU A 18 -17.84 13.53 14.87
C LEU A 18 -16.37 13.13 14.74
N GLY A 19 -15.49 14.13 14.72
CA GLY A 19 -14.03 13.95 14.75
C GLY A 19 -13.57 13.46 16.11
N SER A 20 -13.97 12.25 16.49
CA SER A 20 -13.36 11.52 17.60
C SER A 20 -11.93 11.16 17.20
N LYS A 21 -10.97 11.99 17.59
CA LYS A 21 -9.56 11.62 17.64
C LYS A 21 -9.39 10.59 18.76
N ALA A 22 -9.82 9.36 18.49
CA ALA A 22 -9.50 8.21 19.31
C ALA A 22 -7.97 8.10 19.40
N PRO A 23 -7.40 7.69 20.55
CA PRO A 23 -5.98 7.42 20.64
C PRO A 23 -5.63 6.41 19.54
N LEU A 24 -4.74 6.81 18.63
CA LEU A 24 -4.10 5.94 17.63
C LEU A 24 -3.19 4.97 18.39
N VAL A 25 -3.79 4.02 19.11
CA VAL A 25 -3.04 2.88 19.63
C VAL A 25 -2.78 2.01 18.41
N PRO A 26 -1.52 1.85 17.98
CA PRO A 26 -1.23 0.96 16.87
C PRO A 26 -1.76 -0.43 17.23
N SER A 27 -2.38 -1.09 16.26
CA SER A 27 -2.90 -2.43 16.50
C SER A 27 -1.75 -3.34 17.00
N PRO A 28 -2.04 -4.42 17.75
CA PRO A 28 -0.98 -5.32 18.23
C PRO A 28 -0.05 -5.81 17.10
N PHE A 29 -0.61 -6.00 15.90
CA PHE A 29 0.13 -6.37 14.69
C PHE A 29 1.06 -5.28 14.15
N GLU A 30 0.74 -4.02 14.38
CA GLU A 30 1.55 -2.87 13.97
C GLU A 30 2.61 -2.50 15.01
N SER A 31 2.38 -2.87 16.27
CA SER A 31 3.35 -2.73 17.37
C SER A 31 4.50 -3.75 17.31
N LEU A 32 4.42 -4.73 16.40
CA LEU A 32 5.44 -5.74 16.22
C LEU A 32 6.78 -5.12 15.76
N PRO A 33 7.92 -5.68 16.22
CA PRO A 33 9.23 -5.30 15.71
C PRO A 33 9.28 -5.39 14.18
N SER A 34 10.07 -4.50 13.56
CA SER A 34 10.23 -4.47 12.10
C SER A 34 10.61 -5.81 11.49
N GLU A 35 11.40 -6.61 12.21
CA GLU A 35 11.81 -7.94 11.76
C GLU A 35 10.63 -8.92 11.64
N ILE A 36 9.74 -8.92 12.62
CA ILE A 36 8.54 -9.77 12.60
C ILE A 36 7.59 -9.29 11.50
N ARG A 37 7.43 -7.97 11.34
CA ARG A 37 6.61 -7.41 10.25
C ARG A 37 7.18 -7.80 8.89
N ARG A 38 8.50 -7.79 8.72
CA ARG A 38 9.18 -8.27 7.51
C ARG A 38 8.90 -9.75 7.24
N GLN A 39 9.02 -10.59 8.27
CA GLN A 39 8.75 -12.02 8.14
C GLN A 39 7.30 -12.29 7.74
N ILE A 40 6.34 -11.52 8.27
CA ILE A 40 4.95 -11.60 7.85
C ILE A 40 4.83 -11.21 6.37
N LEU A 41 5.46 -10.11 5.95
CA LEU A 41 5.42 -9.68 4.55
C LEU A 41 6.07 -10.69 3.58
N SER A 42 7.09 -11.44 4.00
CA SER A 42 7.82 -12.37 3.13
C SER A 42 7.12 -13.72 2.90
N ILE A 43 6.25 -14.14 3.82
CA ILE A 43 5.52 -15.41 3.71
C ILE A 43 4.20 -15.28 2.95
N LEU A 44 3.73 -14.06 2.70
CA LEU A 44 2.45 -13.82 2.04
C LEU A 44 2.60 -13.91 0.52
N GLU A 45 1.64 -14.56 -0.13
CA GLU A 45 1.48 -14.49 -1.58
C GLU A 45 1.16 -13.06 -2.04
N ILE A 46 1.42 -12.77 -3.32
CA ILE A 46 1.34 -11.43 -3.88
C ILE A 46 -0.02 -10.74 -3.65
N ASP A 47 -1.12 -11.49 -3.72
CA ASP A 47 -2.47 -10.97 -3.49
C ASP A 47 -2.70 -10.62 -2.02
N SER A 48 -2.29 -11.49 -1.11
CA SER A 48 -2.40 -11.26 0.34
C SER A 48 -1.48 -10.14 0.80
N LEU A 49 -0.27 -10.06 0.24
CA LEU A 49 0.68 -8.97 0.46
C LEU A 49 0.05 -7.62 0.06
N ARG A 50 -0.57 -7.57 -1.13
CA ARG A 50 -1.27 -6.38 -1.62
C ARG A 50 -2.40 -5.96 -0.68
N SER A 51 -3.25 -6.90 -0.27
CA SER A 51 -4.35 -6.61 0.66
C SER A 51 -3.85 -6.06 2.00
N LEU A 52 -2.80 -6.65 2.59
CA LEU A 52 -2.25 -6.19 3.87
C LEU A 52 -1.65 -4.78 3.77
N VAL A 53 -0.89 -4.53 2.71
CA VAL A 53 -0.25 -3.24 2.43
C VAL A 53 -1.28 -2.14 2.18
N GLN A 54 -2.46 -2.47 1.65
CA GLN A 54 -3.57 -1.52 1.48
C GLN A 54 -4.35 -1.29 2.78
N ALA A 55 -4.45 -2.30 3.64
CA ALA A 55 -5.21 -2.24 4.88
C ALA A 55 -4.47 -1.55 6.04
N SER A 56 -3.12 -1.57 6.05
CA SER A 56 -2.32 -0.99 7.13
C SER A 56 -1.24 -0.04 6.60
N PRO A 57 -1.25 1.23 7.03
CA PRO A 57 -0.17 2.18 6.74
C PRO A 57 1.18 1.71 7.29
N VAL A 58 1.22 1.04 8.43
CA VAL A 58 2.48 0.59 9.05
C VAL A 58 3.14 -0.52 8.22
N TYR A 59 2.33 -1.46 7.72
CA TYR A 59 2.82 -2.49 6.79
C TYR A 59 3.13 -1.91 5.42
N TYR A 60 2.43 -0.86 4.98
CA TYR A 60 2.78 -0.12 3.77
C TYR A 60 4.19 0.47 3.85
N HIS A 61 4.52 1.17 4.93
CA HIS A 61 5.86 1.75 5.11
C HIS A 61 6.95 0.67 5.18
N GLN A 62 6.69 -0.46 5.87
CA GLN A 62 7.64 -1.57 5.92
C GLN A 62 7.83 -2.21 4.54
N TYR A 63 6.73 -2.44 3.81
CA TYR A 63 6.76 -2.93 2.44
C TYR A 63 7.57 -2.01 1.54
N GLN A 64 7.46 -0.69 1.67
CA GLN A 64 8.26 0.24 0.87
C GLN A 64 9.77 0.08 1.10
N LEU A 65 10.19 -0.13 2.35
CA LEU A 65 11.60 -0.35 2.69
C LEU A 65 12.15 -1.66 2.11
N ASP A 66 11.35 -2.72 2.14
CA ASP A 66 11.78 -4.07 1.76
C ASP A 66 11.24 -4.51 0.38
N ARG A 67 10.63 -3.58 -0.38
CA ARG A 67 9.85 -3.85 -1.59
C ARG A 67 10.56 -4.76 -2.59
N ARG A 68 11.83 -4.47 -2.85
CA ARG A 68 12.63 -5.22 -3.82
C ARG A 68 12.77 -6.67 -3.39
N LEU A 69 13.13 -6.91 -2.13
CA LEU A 69 13.31 -8.25 -1.59
C LEU A 69 12.00 -9.02 -1.63
N LEU A 70 10.92 -8.41 -1.15
CA LEU A 70 9.59 -9.04 -1.08
C LEU A 70 9.05 -9.40 -2.47
N LEU A 71 9.20 -8.51 -3.45
CA LEU A 71 8.76 -8.79 -4.81
C LEU A 71 9.62 -9.84 -5.50
N CYS A 72 10.95 -9.83 -5.28
CA CYS A 72 11.82 -10.89 -5.81
C CYS A 72 11.46 -12.25 -5.22
N GLN A 73 11.22 -12.34 -3.91
CA GLN A 73 10.76 -13.57 -3.26
C GLN A 73 9.39 -14.00 -3.79
N SER A 74 8.45 -13.07 -3.94
CA SER A 74 7.12 -13.37 -4.51
C SER A 74 7.22 -13.92 -5.93
N LEU A 75 8.12 -13.36 -6.75
CA LEU A 75 8.39 -13.85 -8.10
C LEU A 75 9.03 -15.24 -8.07
N GLU A 76 9.99 -15.48 -7.17
CA GLU A 76 10.62 -16.79 -7.00
C GLU A 76 9.61 -17.86 -6.56
N VAL A 77 8.71 -17.54 -5.63
CA VAL A 77 7.62 -18.44 -5.21
C VAL A 77 6.66 -18.72 -6.38
N THR A 78 6.35 -17.71 -7.18
CA THR A 78 5.36 -17.82 -8.28
C THR A 78 5.92 -18.54 -9.51
N LEU A 79 7.17 -18.23 -9.89
CA LEU A 79 7.82 -18.75 -11.10
C LEU A 79 8.72 -19.96 -10.82
N GLY A 80 9.15 -20.16 -9.58
CA GLY A 80 10.05 -21.25 -9.21
C GLY A 80 11.32 -21.26 -10.07
N SER A 81 11.66 -22.45 -10.57
CA SER A 81 12.86 -22.67 -11.39
C SER A 81 12.86 -21.91 -12.72
N VAL A 82 11.69 -21.55 -13.26
CA VAL A 82 11.62 -20.83 -14.54
C VAL A 82 11.91 -19.34 -14.40
N ALA A 83 12.07 -18.82 -13.18
CA ALA A 83 12.37 -17.40 -12.96
C ALA A 83 13.65 -16.94 -13.68
N VAL A 84 14.70 -17.78 -13.64
CA VAL A 84 16.00 -17.47 -14.27
C VAL A 84 15.90 -17.49 -15.79
N GLU A 85 15.22 -18.49 -16.34
CA GLU A 85 15.01 -18.63 -17.79
C GLU A 85 14.12 -17.51 -18.33
N ALA A 86 13.01 -17.21 -17.66
CA ALA A 86 12.12 -16.11 -18.01
C ALA A 86 12.85 -14.76 -17.99
N TYR A 87 13.72 -14.54 -16.99
CA TYR A 87 14.56 -13.35 -16.93
C TYR A 87 15.57 -13.28 -18.09
N ALA A 88 16.22 -14.40 -18.42
CA ALA A 88 17.17 -14.45 -19.54
C ALA A 88 16.50 -14.17 -20.88
N VAL A 89 15.32 -14.76 -21.13
CA VAL A 89 14.52 -14.51 -22.34
C VAL A 89 14.10 -13.04 -22.39
N HIS A 90 13.53 -12.51 -21.31
CA HIS A 90 13.11 -11.10 -21.25
C HIS A 90 14.26 -10.12 -21.55
N LYS A 91 15.43 -10.37 -20.96
CA LYS A 91 16.61 -9.54 -21.17
C LYS A 91 17.09 -9.58 -22.63
N SER A 92 17.18 -10.78 -23.22
CA SER A 92 17.60 -10.94 -24.62
C SER A 92 16.62 -10.27 -25.58
N SER A 93 15.31 -10.48 -25.41
CA SER A 93 14.29 -9.85 -26.25
C SER A 93 14.30 -8.32 -26.13
N SER A 94 14.56 -7.76 -24.94
CA SER A 94 14.67 -6.30 -24.77
C SER A 94 15.92 -5.71 -25.44
N MET A 95 17.00 -6.48 -25.55
CA MET A 95 18.21 -6.07 -26.27
C MET A 95 17.98 -6.08 -27.79
N GLU A 96 17.27 -7.09 -28.31
CA GLU A 96 16.86 -7.15 -29.72
C GLU A 96 15.95 -5.97 -30.11
N VAL A 97 14.98 -5.61 -29.26
CA VAL A 97 14.09 -4.46 -29.49
C VAL A 97 14.83 -3.11 -29.46
N SER A 98 15.91 -2.99 -28.69
CA SER A 98 16.72 -1.76 -28.70
C SER A 98 17.55 -1.64 -29.97
N ASN A 99 18.11 -2.74 -30.48
CA ASN A 99 18.90 -2.74 -31.72
C ASN A 99 18.05 -2.50 -32.97
N GLN A 100 16.77 -2.89 -32.98
CA GLN A 100 15.87 -2.68 -34.13
C GLN A 100 15.33 -1.24 -34.25
N ARG A 101 15.45 -0.41 -33.19
CA ARG A 101 14.99 1.01 -33.22
C ARG A 101 16.09 2.02 -33.52
N SER A 102 17.31 1.56 -33.81
CA SER A 102 18.48 2.40 -34.10
C SER A 102 19.03 2.22 -35.52
N LEU A 103 18.24 1.65 -36.43
CA LEU A 103 18.55 1.54 -37.85
C LEU A 103 17.58 2.38 -38.68
#